data_AF-A0A9E5DUV9-F1
#
_entry.id   AF-A0A9E5DUV9-F1
#
_cell.length_a   1.000
_cell.length_b   1.000
_cell.length_c   1.000
_cell.angle_alpha   90.00
_cell.angle_beta   90.00
_cell.angle_gamma   90.00
#
_symmetry.space_group_name_H-M   'P 1'
#
loop_
_entity.id
_entity.type
_entity.pdbx_description
1 polymer ?
#
loop_
_entity_poly.entity_id
_entity_poly.type
_entity_poly.pdbx_seq_one_letter_code
_entity_poly.pdbx_strand_id
1 'polypeptide(L)'
;MPLTAYAVTYGGPSLLMTAVFWVVLPLVYFKWLRHRVGRWWLRLLALLAIWGGAFVLAYGELLWNAQLAQQLCEREGGLHAKTTATAAGFIAPVDFEHWEAKGFRYVEFAVGSEKRRTSRVVGVALTQRVEAFMSDYEVVTRNEVVTRAILRQRTQLIDHRAATVLGEFVAFRLYPSWIDRALLARFGGGPLTAPRCAGPGITPSSRFPNATELLIDATLQPPPNGAFDPATAALPGTVRGDITRR
;
A
#
# COMPACT_ATOMS: atom_id res chain seq x y z
N MET A 1 -2.47 6.36 12.76
CA MET A 1 -1.22 7.03 13.19
C MET A 1 -1.56 8.50 13.36
N PRO A 2 -1.23 9.17 14.48
CA PRO A 2 -1.45 10.60 14.59
C PRO A 2 -0.61 11.34 13.54
N LEU A 3 -1.19 12.33 12.86
CA LEU A 3 -0.59 13.20 11.84
C LEU A 3 0.79 13.76 12.23
N THR A 4 1.08 13.88 13.53
CA THR A 4 2.36 14.33 14.07
C THR A 4 3.51 13.37 13.77
N ALA A 5 3.26 12.06 13.67
CA ALA A 5 4.28 11.09 13.29
C ALA A 5 4.72 11.25 11.82
N TYR A 6 3.84 11.76 10.95
CA TYR A 6 4.10 12.02 9.53
C TYR A 6 4.94 13.29 9.33
N ALA A 7 4.63 14.37 10.05
CA ALA A 7 5.40 15.61 9.99
C ALA A 7 6.84 15.47 10.50
N VAL A 8 7.09 14.54 11.44
CA VAL A 8 8.43 14.28 12.01
C VAL A 8 9.27 13.34 11.14
N THR A 9 8.66 12.48 10.33
CA THR A 9 9.41 11.51 9.49
C THR A 9 10.08 12.17 8.28
N TYR A 10 9.61 13.34 7.84
CA TYR A 10 10.14 14.06 6.68
C TYR A 10 10.80 15.37 7.13
N GLY A 11 12.11 15.34 7.37
CA GLY A 11 12.91 16.51 7.75
C GLY A 11 13.21 17.50 6.61
N GLY A 12 12.58 17.36 5.45
CA GLY A 12 12.80 18.25 4.30
C GLY A 12 12.22 19.66 4.47
N PRO A 13 11.00 19.85 5.02
CA PRO A 13 10.44 21.19 5.17
C PRO A 13 11.18 22.00 6.24
N SER A 14 11.77 21.32 7.24
CA SER A 14 12.56 21.99 8.28
C SER A 14 13.87 22.57 7.75
N LEU A 15 14.53 21.93 6.77
CA LEU A 15 15.71 22.49 6.11
C LEU A 15 15.37 23.78 5.35
N LEU A 16 14.24 23.79 4.62
CA LEU A 16 13.79 24.99 3.91
C LEU A 16 13.46 26.13 4.89
N MET A 17 12.72 25.84 5.96
CA MET A 17 12.42 26.84 6.99
C MET A 17 13.68 27.35 7.69
N THR A 18 14.66 26.48 7.92
CA THR A 18 15.97 26.85 8.51
C THR A 18 16.70 27.82 7.60
N ALA A 19 16.76 27.54 6.28
CA ALA A 19 17.37 28.44 5.31
C ALA A 19 16.64 29.79 5.24
N VAL A 20 15.31 29.79 5.27
CA VAL A 20 14.53 31.04 5.28
C VAL A 20 14.84 31.87 6.52
N PHE A 21 14.87 31.23 7.69
CA PHE A 21 15.10 31.91 8.96
C PHE A 21 16.53 32.47 9.09
N TRP A 22 17.55 31.67 8.72
CA TRP A 22 18.95 32.04 8.92
C TRP A 22 19.57 32.82 7.76
N VAL A 23 19.05 32.69 6.55
CA VAL A 23 19.65 33.31 5.35
C VAL A 23 18.72 34.36 4.76
N VAL A 24 17.48 34.00 4.43
CA VAL A 24 16.58 34.89 3.67
C VAL A 24 16.13 36.07 4.52
N LEU A 25 15.62 35.84 5.73
CA LEU A 25 15.11 36.93 6.59
C LEU A 25 16.21 37.94 6.94
N PRO A 26 17.43 37.55 7.37
CA PRO A 26 18.50 38.51 7.63
C PRO A 26 18.91 39.30 6.37
N LEU A 27 19.03 38.62 5.22
CA LEU A 27 19.39 39.30 3.96
C LEU A 27 18.35 40.35 3.58
N VAL A 28 17.06 40.01 3.63
CA VAL A 28 15.97 40.95 3.31
C VAL A 28 15.93 42.10 4.34
N TYR A 29 16.15 41.79 5.62
CA TYR A 29 16.18 42.80 6.67
C TYR A 29 17.32 43.81 6.48
N PHE A 30 18.56 43.34 6.42
CA PHE A 30 19.75 44.19 6.36
C PHE A 30 19.90 44.89 5.02
N LYS A 31 19.64 44.21 3.90
CA LYS A 31 19.86 44.77 2.56
C LYS A 31 18.73 45.70 2.12
N TRP A 32 17.51 45.54 2.65
CA TRP A 32 16.33 46.22 2.10
C TRP A 32 15.49 46.92 3.16
N LEU A 33 14.90 46.17 4.11
CA LEU A 33 13.91 46.73 5.05
C LEU A 33 14.51 47.78 6.00
N ARG A 34 15.76 47.60 6.46
CA ARG A 34 16.44 48.53 7.36
C ARG A 34 16.57 49.94 6.77
N HIS A 35 16.83 50.03 5.46
CA HIS A 35 17.10 51.30 4.78
C HIS A 35 15.86 51.94 4.19
N ARG A 36 14.89 51.16 3.70
CA ARG A 36 13.73 51.68 2.96
C ARG A 36 12.49 51.95 3.78
N VAL A 37 12.30 51.25 4.89
CA VAL A 37 11.06 51.34 5.68
C VAL A 37 11.39 52.00 7.01
N GLY A 38 10.95 53.23 7.26
CA GLY A 38 11.30 53.95 8.50
C GLY A 38 10.60 53.41 9.76
N ARG A 39 9.39 52.85 9.60
CA ARG A 39 8.57 52.37 10.72
C ARG A 39 8.87 50.90 11.03
N TRP A 40 9.28 50.61 12.26
CA TRP A 40 9.71 49.26 12.67
C TRP A 40 8.59 48.20 12.54
N TRP A 41 7.33 48.55 12.80
CA TRP A 41 6.20 47.63 12.71
C TRP A 41 5.93 47.16 11.27
N LEU A 42 6.13 48.01 10.27
CA LEU A 42 6.02 47.62 8.86
C LEU A 42 7.12 46.63 8.46
N ARG A 43 8.32 46.78 9.04
CA ARG A 43 9.41 45.81 8.83
C ARG A 43 9.05 44.45 9.41
N LEU A 44 8.49 44.44 10.61
CA LEU A 44 8.05 43.22 11.27
C LEU A 44 6.96 42.51 10.45
N LEU A 45 5.95 43.23 9.98
CA LEU A 45 4.90 42.67 9.12
C LEU A 45 5.47 42.07 7.83
N ALA A 46 6.41 42.75 7.18
CA ALA A 46 7.04 42.22 5.96
C ALA A 46 7.82 40.92 6.24
N LEU A 47 8.57 40.84 7.35
CA LEU A 47 9.28 39.63 7.73
C LEU A 47 8.33 38.49 8.09
N LEU A 48 7.25 38.78 8.82
CA LEU A 48 6.20 37.81 9.13
C LEU A 48 5.50 37.31 7.86
N ALA A 49 5.26 38.19 6.89
CA ALA A 49 4.68 37.81 5.61
C ALA A 49 5.59 36.86 4.82
N ILE A 50 6.90 37.13 4.79
CA ILE A 50 7.89 36.24 4.14
C ILE A 50 7.95 34.89 4.86
N TRP A 51 8.04 34.91 6.19
CA TRP A 51 8.10 33.69 6.98
C TRP A 51 6.82 32.86 6.85
N GLY A 52 5.65 33.50 6.93
CA GLY A 52 4.35 32.87 6.74
C GLY A 52 4.17 32.30 5.33
N GLY A 53 4.58 33.05 4.30
CA GLY A 53 4.56 32.57 2.92
C GLY A 53 5.46 31.34 2.71
N ALA A 54 6.67 31.36 3.28
CA ALA A 54 7.57 30.20 3.27
C ALA A 54 6.97 29.00 4.01
N PHE A 55 6.33 29.23 5.17
CA PHE A 55 5.66 28.18 5.93
C PHE A 55 4.52 27.53 5.13
N VAL A 56 3.68 28.34 4.49
CA VAL A 56 2.58 27.84 3.63
C VAL A 56 3.13 27.06 2.43
N LEU A 57 4.22 27.52 1.82
CA LEU A 57 4.87 26.78 0.72
C LEU A 57 5.48 25.45 1.20
N ALA A 58 6.12 25.45 2.38
CA ALA A 58 6.80 24.28 2.94
C ALA A 58 5.82 23.21 3.43
N TYR A 59 4.77 23.63 4.15
CA TYR A 59 3.87 22.72 4.87
C TYR A 59 2.47 22.68 4.30
N GLY A 60 2.04 23.63 3.47
CA GLY A 60 0.66 23.71 2.99
C GLY A 60 0.23 22.47 2.22
N GLU A 61 1.03 22.03 1.24
CA GLU A 61 0.74 20.81 0.49
C GLU A 61 0.81 19.56 1.38
N LEU A 62 1.78 19.51 2.31
CA LEU A 62 1.94 18.40 3.23
C LEU A 62 0.69 18.23 4.10
N LEU A 63 0.23 19.32 4.71
CA LEU A 63 -0.95 19.35 5.58
C LEU A 63 -2.22 19.01 4.80
N TRP A 64 -2.38 19.59 3.61
CA TRP A 64 -3.52 19.30 2.74
C TRP A 64 -3.59 17.83 2.35
N ASN A 65 -2.48 17.27 1.84
CA ASN A 65 -2.44 15.86 1.44
C ASN A 65 -2.59 14.92 2.64
N ALA A 66 -2.08 15.29 3.81
CA ALA A 66 -2.22 14.48 5.01
C ALA A 66 -3.67 14.44 5.51
N GLN A 67 -4.37 15.60 5.49
CA GLN A 67 -5.80 15.66 5.81
C GLN A 67 -6.64 14.88 4.80
N LEU A 68 -6.37 15.05 3.50
CA LEU A 68 -7.07 14.32 2.44
C LEU A 68 -6.83 12.80 2.56
N ALA A 69 -5.58 12.39 2.80
CA ALA A 69 -5.24 10.99 2.99
C ALA A 69 -5.97 10.41 4.21
N GLN A 70 -6.05 11.16 5.32
CA GLN A 70 -6.79 10.72 6.50
C GLN A 70 -8.29 10.55 6.21
N GLN A 71 -8.92 11.54 5.56
CA GLN A 71 -10.34 11.45 5.19
C GLN A 71 -10.62 10.27 4.27
N LEU A 72 -9.78 10.05 3.26
CA LEU A 72 -9.88 8.90 2.37
C LEU A 72 -9.70 7.59 3.13
N CYS A 73 -8.75 7.55 4.07
CA CYS A 73 -8.50 6.37 4.87
C CYS A 73 -9.67 6.00 5.77
N GLU A 74 -10.29 6.99 6.41
CA GLU A 74 -11.44 6.80 7.28
C GLU A 74 -12.69 6.39 6.51
N ARG A 75 -12.86 6.91 5.29
CA ARG A 75 -14.05 6.64 4.46
C ARG A 75 -13.96 5.36 3.65
N GLU A 76 -12.79 5.08 3.08
CA GLU A 76 -12.60 4.01 2.09
C GLU A 76 -11.60 2.95 2.55
N GLY A 77 -10.75 3.24 3.53
CA GLY A 77 -9.69 2.33 3.94
C GLY A 77 -10.23 1.10 4.68
N GLY A 78 -9.61 -0.05 4.45
CA GLY A 78 -9.92 -1.29 5.15
C GLY A 78 -10.47 -2.38 4.23
N LEU A 79 -11.03 -3.41 4.87
CA LEU A 79 -11.60 -4.57 4.21
C LEU A 79 -13.09 -4.33 3.91
N HIS A 80 -13.46 -4.54 2.65
CA HIS A 80 -14.83 -4.44 2.14
C HIS A 80 -15.20 -5.77 1.48
N ALA A 81 -15.74 -6.71 2.26
CA ALA A 81 -16.28 -7.94 1.73
C ALA A 81 -17.67 -7.66 1.13
N LYS A 82 -17.87 -8.00 -0.15
CA LYS A 82 -19.13 -7.77 -0.88
C LYS A 82 -19.99 -9.03 -0.87
N THR A 83 -19.37 -10.16 -1.19
CA THR A 83 -20.01 -11.47 -1.28
C THR A 83 -19.02 -12.55 -0.86
N THR A 84 -19.54 -13.68 -0.39
CA THR A 84 -18.76 -14.87 -0.11
C THR A 84 -18.97 -15.92 -1.19
N ALA A 85 -17.96 -16.77 -1.41
CA ALA A 85 -18.03 -17.89 -2.35
C ALA A 85 -17.39 -19.14 -1.76
N THR A 86 -17.82 -20.30 -2.23
CA THR A 86 -17.21 -21.58 -1.87
C THR A 86 -16.20 -21.99 -2.94
N ALA A 87 -14.95 -22.27 -2.53
CA ALA A 87 -13.87 -22.57 -3.45
C ALA A 87 -12.91 -23.63 -2.89
N ALA A 88 -12.53 -24.61 -3.71
CA ALA A 88 -11.53 -25.60 -3.33
C ALA A 88 -10.11 -25.03 -3.28
N GLY A 89 -9.85 -23.92 -3.96
CA GLY A 89 -8.58 -23.22 -3.98
C GLY A 89 -8.71 -21.83 -4.60
N PHE A 90 -7.61 -21.09 -4.65
CA PHE A 90 -7.54 -19.74 -5.18
C PHE A 90 -6.15 -19.42 -5.74
N ILE A 91 -6.05 -18.36 -6.55
CA ILE A 91 -4.80 -17.85 -7.11
C ILE A 91 -4.29 -16.70 -6.24
N ALA A 92 -3.20 -16.91 -5.50
CA ALA A 92 -2.53 -15.89 -4.71
C ALA A 92 -1.08 -16.29 -4.35
N PRO A 93 -0.15 -15.32 -4.22
CA PRO A 93 1.24 -15.58 -3.80
C PRO A 93 1.32 -15.73 -2.28
N VAL A 94 0.72 -16.79 -1.73
CA VAL A 94 0.65 -17.07 -0.29
C VAL A 94 1.11 -18.49 0.03
N ASP A 95 1.40 -18.74 1.31
CA ASP A 95 1.87 -20.05 1.77
C ASP A 95 0.73 -21.07 1.85
N PHE A 96 0.92 -22.25 1.24
CA PHE A 96 -0.12 -23.27 1.14
C PHE A 96 -0.45 -23.92 2.49
N GLU A 97 0.55 -24.15 3.36
CA GLU A 97 0.35 -24.88 4.62
C GLU A 97 -0.69 -24.19 5.53
N HIS A 98 -0.62 -22.85 5.59
CA HIS A 98 -1.60 -22.04 6.33
C HIS A 98 -3.03 -22.21 5.81
N TRP A 99 -3.22 -22.26 4.48
CA TRP A 99 -4.54 -22.35 3.87
C TRP A 99 -5.10 -23.77 3.84
N GLU A 100 -4.23 -24.75 3.77
CA GLU A 100 -4.62 -26.14 3.94
C GLU A 100 -5.20 -26.40 5.32
N ALA A 101 -4.61 -25.84 6.38
CA ALA A 101 -5.14 -25.94 7.74
C ALA A 101 -6.56 -25.35 7.88
N LYS A 102 -6.94 -24.43 6.97
CA LYS A 102 -8.28 -23.85 6.90
C LYS A 102 -9.26 -24.67 6.06
N GLY A 103 -8.80 -25.68 5.32
CA GLY A 103 -9.61 -26.58 4.48
C GLY A 103 -9.49 -26.35 2.97
N PHE A 104 -8.65 -25.41 2.52
CA PHE A 104 -8.38 -25.25 1.09
C PHE A 104 -7.49 -26.38 0.58
N ARG A 105 -7.78 -26.88 -0.63
CA ARG A 105 -7.11 -28.05 -1.20
C ARG A 105 -5.88 -27.71 -2.01
N TYR A 106 -5.86 -26.52 -2.60
CA TYR A 106 -4.75 -26.05 -3.41
C TYR A 106 -4.65 -24.52 -3.42
N VAL A 107 -3.44 -24.02 -3.63
CA VAL A 107 -3.15 -22.62 -3.90
C VAL A 107 -2.38 -22.54 -5.21
N GLU A 108 -2.75 -21.59 -6.06
CA GLU A 108 -2.11 -21.36 -7.35
C GLU A 108 -1.40 -20.00 -7.38
N PHE A 109 -0.31 -19.91 -8.13
CA PHE A 109 0.41 -18.64 -8.32
C PHE A 109 1.25 -18.66 -9.60
N ALA A 110 1.62 -17.48 -10.08
CA ALA A 110 2.52 -17.31 -11.22
C ALA A 110 3.88 -16.76 -10.77
N VAL A 111 4.96 -17.27 -11.38
CA VAL A 111 6.31 -16.71 -11.28
C VAL A 111 6.82 -16.47 -12.70
N GLY A 112 6.83 -15.21 -13.13
CA GLY A 112 7.07 -14.88 -14.54
C GLY A 112 5.96 -15.44 -15.44
N SER A 113 6.34 -16.24 -16.44
CA SER A 113 5.38 -16.94 -17.32
C SER A 113 4.99 -18.33 -16.81
N GLU A 114 5.60 -18.82 -15.72
CA GLU A 114 5.31 -20.14 -15.17
C GLU A 114 4.15 -20.09 -14.19
N LYS A 115 3.12 -20.91 -14.44
CA LYS A 115 2.02 -21.14 -13.50
C LYS A 115 2.33 -22.34 -12.63
N ARG A 116 2.09 -22.22 -11.33
CA ARG A 116 2.34 -23.26 -10.33
C ARG A 116 1.11 -23.48 -9.47
N ARG A 117 0.95 -24.71 -9.02
CA ARG A 117 -0.07 -25.13 -8.04
C ARG A 117 0.62 -25.88 -6.93
N THR A 118 0.33 -25.49 -5.69
CA THR A 118 0.69 -26.25 -4.50
C THR A 118 -0.55 -26.95 -3.96
N SER A 119 -0.45 -28.26 -3.74
CA SER A 119 -1.53 -29.10 -3.21
C SER A 119 -0.95 -30.29 -2.46
N ARG A 120 -1.72 -30.92 -1.57
CA ARG A 120 -1.29 -32.14 -0.89
C ARG A 120 -1.55 -33.38 -1.75
N VAL A 121 -0.47 -34.13 -2.02
CA VAL A 121 -0.50 -35.38 -2.79
C VAL A 121 0.19 -36.45 -1.94
N VAL A 122 -0.52 -37.53 -1.61
CA VAL A 122 0.00 -38.64 -0.75
C VAL A 122 0.59 -38.12 0.57
N GLY A 123 -0.11 -37.19 1.22
CA GLY A 123 0.28 -36.66 2.53
C GLY A 123 1.37 -35.59 2.52
N VAL A 124 1.97 -35.26 1.36
CA VAL A 124 3.03 -34.25 1.24
C VAL A 124 2.56 -33.07 0.39
N ALA A 125 2.89 -31.83 0.79
CA ALA A 125 2.64 -30.64 -0.02
C ALA A 125 3.62 -30.62 -1.22
N LEU A 126 3.07 -30.65 -2.44
CA LEU A 126 3.84 -30.63 -3.68
C LEU A 126 3.50 -29.39 -4.48
N THR A 127 4.52 -28.66 -4.91
CA THR A 127 4.38 -27.56 -5.88
C THR A 127 4.71 -28.07 -7.27
N GLN A 128 3.75 -28.03 -8.18
CA GLN A 128 3.88 -28.50 -9.56
C GLN A 128 3.57 -27.40 -10.56
N ARG A 129 4.21 -27.46 -11.73
CA ARG A 129 3.89 -26.57 -12.87
C ARG A 129 2.57 -27.02 -13.51
N VAL A 130 1.74 -26.06 -13.88
CA VAL A 130 0.45 -26.29 -14.56
C VAL A 130 0.35 -25.44 -15.82
N GLU A 131 -0.41 -25.88 -16.83
CA GLU A 131 -0.60 -25.10 -18.07
C GLU A 131 -1.65 -24.00 -17.89
N ALA A 132 -2.70 -24.30 -17.13
CA ALA A 132 -3.79 -23.39 -16.79
C ALA A 132 -4.12 -23.48 -15.30
N PHE A 133 -4.55 -22.34 -14.75
CA PHE A 133 -5.11 -22.31 -13.40
C PHE A 133 -6.48 -22.99 -13.41
N MET A 134 -6.76 -23.74 -12.35
CA MET A 134 -8.06 -24.40 -12.16
C MET A 134 -8.98 -23.55 -11.29
N SER A 135 -8.44 -22.67 -10.45
CA SER A 135 -9.25 -21.74 -9.69
C SER A 135 -9.80 -20.61 -10.56
N ASP A 136 -11.10 -20.36 -10.39
CA ASP A 136 -11.77 -19.17 -10.93
C ASP A 136 -11.50 -17.91 -10.09
N TYR A 137 -10.97 -18.06 -8.87
CA TYR A 137 -10.75 -16.95 -7.93
C TYR A 137 -9.30 -16.50 -7.91
N GLU A 138 -9.06 -15.20 -8.10
CA GLU A 138 -7.71 -14.60 -8.10
C GLU A 138 -7.64 -13.35 -7.22
N VAL A 139 -6.54 -13.24 -6.47
CA VAL A 139 -6.19 -12.01 -5.76
C VAL A 139 -5.33 -11.12 -6.65
N VAL A 140 -5.87 -9.96 -7.02
CA VAL A 140 -5.19 -8.97 -7.86
C VAL A 140 -4.95 -7.69 -7.05
N THR A 141 -3.73 -7.15 -7.11
CA THR A 141 -3.42 -5.84 -6.52
C THR A 141 -3.28 -4.78 -7.59
N ARG A 142 -4.03 -3.69 -7.45
CA ARG A 142 -4.02 -2.52 -8.33
C ARG A 142 -3.60 -1.29 -7.56
N ASN A 143 -2.77 -0.46 -8.20
CA ASN A 143 -2.33 0.82 -7.66
C ASN A 143 -2.94 1.95 -8.49
N GLU A 144 -3.51 2.94 -7.84
CA GLU A 144 -4.16 4.11 -8.43
C GLU A 144 -3.55 5.37 -7.81
N VAL A 145 -3.09 6.29 -8.65
CA VAL A 145 -2.56 7.59 -8.19
C VAL A 145 -3.73 8.54 -7.96
N VAL A 146 -4.01 8.87 -6.70
CA VAL A 146 -5.08 9.82 -6.34
C VAL A 146 -4.57 11.25 -6.49
N THR A 147 -3.38 11.52 -5.95
CA THR A 147 -2.64 12.77 -6.17
C THR A 147 -1.16 12.45 -6.35
N ARG A 148 -0.35 13.45 -6.68
CA ARG A 148 1.12 13.27 -6.77
C ARG A 148 1.77 12.81 -5.46
N ALA A 149 1.07 12.91 -4.34
CA ALA A 149 1.54 12.48 -3.02
C ALA A 149 0.74 11.28 -2.47
N ILE A 150 -0.45 10.96 -3.00
CA ILE A 150 -1.31 9.90 -2.46
C ILE A 150 -1.47 8.78 -3.49
N LEU A 151 -1.09 7.57 -3.09
CA LEU A 151 -1.34 6.35 -3.85
C LEU A 151 -2.38 5.49 -3.13
N ARG A 152 -3.46 5.13 -3.83
CA ARG A 152 -4.43 4.14 -3.39
C ARG A 152 -4.02 2.76 -3.90
N GLN A 153 -3.89 1.81 -3.00
CA GLN A 153 -3.64 0.40 -3.30
C GLN A 153 -4.92 -0.38 -3.01
N ARG A 154 -5.47 -1.05 -4.03
CA ARG A 154 -6.63 -1.95 -3.91
C ARG A 154 -6.18 -3.38 -4.15
N THR A 155 -6.32 -4.24 -3.16
CA THR A 155 -6.15 -5.69 -3.31
C THR A 155 -7.55 -6.28 -3.40
N GLN A 156 -7.88 -6.94 -4.51
CA GLN A 156 -9.22 -7.42 -4.83
C GLN A 156 -9.21 -8.92 -5.02
N LEU A 157 -10.27 -9.60 -4.56
CA LEU A 157 -10.51 -10.98 -4.91
C LEU A 157 -11.58 -11.02 -5.99
N ILE A 158 -11.22 -11.57 -7.14
CA ILE A 158 -12.02 -11.56 -8.36
C ILE A 158 -12.44 -12.99 -8.68
N ASP A 159 -13.70 -13.18 -9.00
CA ASP A 159 -14.22 -14.36 -9.69
C ASP A 159 -14.15 -14.10 -11.20
N HIS A 160 -13.27 -14.82 -11.90
CA HIS A 160 -13.06 -14.70 -13.34
C HIS A 160 -14.23 -15.23 -14.16
N ARG A 161 -14.97 -16.21 -13.64
CA ARG A 161 -16.10 -16.82 -14.34
C ARG A 161 -17.31 -15.89 -14.34
N ALA A 162 -17.60 -15.26 -13.20
CA ALA A 162 -18.68 -14.30 -13.07
C ALA A 162 -18.27 -12.86 -13.42
N ALA A 163 -16.97 -12.59 -13.57
CA ALA A 163 -16.39 -11.26 -13.73
C ALA A 163 -16.77 -10.30 -12.57
N THR A 164 -16.89 -10.84 -11.35
CA THR A 164 -17.33 -10.10 -10.16
C THR A 164 -16.22 -9.99 -9.10
N VAL A 165 -16.21 -8.89 -8.37
CA VAL A 165 -15.29 -8.69 -7.22
C VAL A 165 -15.99 -9.15 -5.95
N LEU A 166 -15.48 -10.21 -5.31
CA LEU A 166 -16.02 -10.76 -4.07
C LEU A 166 -15.71 -9.87 -2.86
N GLY A 167 -14.57 -9.19 -2.89
CA GLY A 167 -14.22 -8.21 -1.88
C GLY A 167 -12.96 -7.43 -2.26
N GLU A 168 -12.68 -6.39 -1.50
CA GLU A 168 -11.49 -5.58 -1.68
C GLU A 168 -10.92 -5.08 -0.35
N PHE A 169 -9.59 -5.03 -0.29
CA PHE A 169 -8.85 -4.36 0.76
C PHE A 169 -8.23 -3.08 0.19
N VAL A 170 -8.59 -1.94 0.76
CA VAL A 170 -8.12 -0.62 0.31
C VAL A 170 -7.14 -0.06 1.33
N ALA A 171 -5.97 0.33 0.84
CA ALA A 171 -4.97 1.04 1.62
C ALA A 171 -4.47 2.28 0.88
N PHE A 172 -4.03 3.28 1.63
CA PHE A 172 -3.43 4.49 1.09
C PHE A 172 -1.98 4.59 1.54
N ARG A 173 -1.12 5.01 0.62
CA ARG A 173 0.28 5.38 0.89
C ARG A 173 0.46 6.85 0.61
N LEU A 174 1.17 7.51 1.52
CA LEU A 174 1.44 8.93 1.43
C LEU A 174 2.92 9.17 1.20
N TYR A 175 3.26 9.68 0.02
CA TYR A 175 4.61 10.02 -0.40
C TYR A 175 5.03 11.40 0.11
N PRO A 176 6.35 11.68 0.17
CA PRO A 176 6.84 13.00 0.55
C PRO A 176 6.33 14.11 -0.38
N SER A 177 6.32 15.35 0.13
CA SER A 177 6.00 16.54 -0.67
C SER A 177 6.96 16.69 -1.85
N TRP A 178 6.64 17.54 -2.83
CA TRP A 178 7.58 17.81 -3.92
C TRP A 178 8.89 18.46 -3.45
N ILE A 179 8.83 19.32 -2.41
CA ILE A 179 10.01 19.95 -1.82
C ILE A 179 10.92 18.88 -1.23
N ASP A 180 10.33 17.95 -0.46
CA ASP A 180 11.08 16.86 0.14
C ASP A 180 11.70 15.97 -0.93
N ARG A 181 10.95 15.63 -1.98
CA ARG A 181 11.47 14.87 -3.12
C ARG A 181 12.61 15.58 -3.82
N ALA A 182 12.53 16.89 -4.02
CA ALA A 182 13.59 17.68 -4.66
C ALA A 182 14.86 17.72 -3.79
N LEU A 183 14.71 17.93 -2.48
CA LEU A 183 15.82 17.92 -1.53
C LEU A 183 16.45 16.53 -1.43
N LEU A 184 15.65 15.47 -1.31
CA LEU A 184 16.14 14.09 -1.25
C LEU A 184 16.90 13.70 -2.53
N ALA A 185 16.37 14.07 -3.70
CA ALA A 185 17.06 13.86 -4.97
C ALA A 185 18.41 14.60 -5.01
N ARG A 186 18.50 15.80 -4.41
CA ARG A 186 19.72 16.60 -4.41
C ARG A 186 20.77 16.13 -3.40
N PHE A 187 20.34 15.60 -2.26
CA PHE A 187 21.20 15.20 -1.14
C PHE A 187 21.39 13.68 -1.01
N GLY A 188 20.89 12.88 -1.97
CA GLY A 188 21.13 11.43 -2.01
C GLY A 188 20.33 10.64 -0.97
N GLY A 189 19.16 11.14 -0.56
CA GLY A 189 18.29 10.44 0.39
C GLY A 189 17.74 9.14 -0.22
N GLY A 190 17.88 8.02 0.52
CA GLY A 190 17.37 6.72 0.11
C GLY A 190 15.84 6.66 -0.03
N PRO A 191 15.29 5.54 -0.54
CA PRO A 191 13.85 5.37 -0.69
C PRO A 191 13.18 5.40 0.68
N LEU A 192 12.46 6.48 0.96
CA LEU A 192 11.73 6.62 2.21
C LEU A 192 10.50 5.72 2.18
N THR A 193 10.32 4.93 3.24
CA THR A 193 9.13 4.11 3.42
C THR A 193 7.92 5.03 3.57
N ALA A 194 7.06 5.07 2.54
CA ALA A 194 5.83 5.84 2.58
C ALA A 194 4.88 5.25 3.64
N PRO A 195 4.42 6.03 4.63
CA PRO A 195 3.47 5.56 5.61
C PRO A 195 2.21 5.06 4.92
N ARG A 196 1.69 3.97 5.46
CA ARG A 196 0.51 3.28 4.96
C ARG A 196 -0.60 3.40 6.00
N CYS A 197 -1.81 3.64 5.52
CA CYS A 197 -3.02 3.54 6.32
C CYS A 197 -4.02 2.64 5.58
N ALA A 198 -4.87 1.93 6.31
CA ALA A 198 -5.87 1.05 5.72
C ALA A 198 -7.15 0.99 6.56
N GLY A 199 -7.64 2.14 7.03
CA GLY A 199 -8.88 2.25 7.81
C GLY A 199 -8.69 2.66 9.27
N PRO A 200 -9.78 3.00 9.98
CA PRO A 200 -9.76 3.30 11.41
C PRO A 200 -9.40 2.06 12.24
N GLY A 201 -8.59 2.22 13.30
CA GLY A 201 -8.14 1.12 14.16
C GLY A 201 -7.01 0.26 13.59
N ILE A 202 -6.68 0.44 12.32
CA ILE A 202 -5.67 -0.31 11.59
C ILE A 202 -4.34 0.48 11.65
N THR A 203 -3.45 0.11 12.59
CA THR A 203 -2.20 0.87 12.83
C THR A 203 -1.02 0.36 11.97
N PRO A 204 -0.17 1.25 11.43
CA PRO A 204 0.98 0.86 10.61
C PRO A 204 2.06 0.06 11.34
N SER A 205 2.06 0.05 12.68
CA SER A 205 2.95 -0.76 13.51
C SER A 205 2.41 -2.15 13.81
N SER A 206 1.12 -2.40 13.57
CA SER A 206 0.62 -3.76 13.62
C SER A 206 1.18 -4.50 12.40
N ARG A 207 1.78 -5.67 12.64
CA ARG A 207 1.87 -6.73 11.63
C ARG A 207 0.45 -6.92 11.13
N PHE A 208 0.06 -6.22 10.07
CA PHE A 208 -1.16 -6.55 9.37
C PHE A 208 -0.99 -8.00 8.93
N PRO A 209 -1.92 -8.90 9.29
CA PRO A 209 -2.05 -10.12 8.52
C PRO A 209 -2.09 -9.70 7.06
N ASN A 210 -1.39 -10.43 6.21
CA ASN A 210 -1.18 -10.07 4.81
C ASN A 210 -2.54 -9.64 4.23
N ALA A 211 -2.67 -8.45 3.61
CA ALA A 211 -3.99 -7.93 3.19
C ALA A 211 -4.77 -8.96 2.34
N THR A 212 -4.02 -9.74 1.57
CA THR A 212 -4.45 -10.92 0.84
C THR A 212 -5.14 -11.97 1.73
N GLU A 213 -4.59 -12.29 2.90
CA GLU A 213 -5.15 -13.27 3.83
C GLU A 213 -6.47 -12.81 4.44
N LEU A 214 -6.53 -11.58 4.95
CA LEU A 214 -7.80 -11.03 5.47
C LEU A 214 -8.88 -11.02 4.41
N LEU A 215 -8.50 -10.71 3.17
CA LEU A 215 -9.42 -10.68 2.05
C LEU A 215 -9.95 -12.08 1.73
N ILE A 216 -9.06 -13.07 1.58
CA ILE A 216 -9.45 -14.47 1.31
C ILE A 216 -10.33 -15.00 2.45
N ASP A 217 -9.95 -14.80 3.71
CA ASP A 217 -10.71 -15.26 4.87
C ASP A 217 -12.14 -14.70 4.91
N ALA A 218 -12.31 -13.45 4.50
CA ALA A 218 -13.60 -12.79 4.54
C ALA A 218 -14.50 -13.09 3.32
N THR A 219 -13.95 -13.70 2.26
CA THR A 219 -14.65 -13.84 0.98
C THR A 219 -14.71 -15.27 0.45
N LEU A 220 -13.78 -16.15 0.84
CA LEU A 220 -13.77 -17.55 0.43
C LEU A 220 -13.97 -18.47 1.61
N GLN A 221 -14.80 -19.49 1.38
CA GLN A 221 -14.96 -20.61 2.28
C GLN A 221 -14.56 -21.91 1.56
N PRO A 222 -13.79 -22.79 2.19
CA PRO A 222 -13.51 -24.08 1.60
C PRO A 222 -14.78 -24.93 1.57
N PRO A 223 -14.91 -25.85 0.60
CA PRO A 223 -16.05 -26.75 0.55
C PRO A 223 -16.08 -27.64 1.80
N PRO A 224 -17.27 -27.98 2.32
CA PRO A 224 -17.39 -28.90 3.43
C PRO A 224 -16.72 -30.25 3.08
N ASN A 225 -16.03 -30.83 4.06
CA ASN A 225 -15.27 -32.08 3.91
C ASN A 225 -16.08 -33.14 3.15
N GLY A 226 -15.59 -33.55 1.97
CA GLY A 226 -16.19 -34.61 1.14
C GLY A 226 -16.71 -34.21 -0.25
N ALA A 227 -16.84 -32.93 -0.59
CA ALA A 227 -17.55 -32.52 -1.82
C ALA A 227 -16.74 -32.44 -3.14
N PHE A 228 -15.55 -33.04 -3.24
CA PHE A 228 -14.76 -33.01 -4.49
C PHE A 228 -13.89 -34.26 -4.63
N ASP A 229 -14.04 -34.96 -5.75
CA ASP A 229 -13.28 -36.14 -6.12
C ASP A 229 -12.07 -35.71 -6.98
N PRO A 230 -10.82 -35.86 -6.50
CA PRO A 230 -9.64 -35.50 -7.29
C PRO A 230 -9.54 -36.26 -8.62
N ALA A 231 -10.27 -37.37 -8.81
CA ALA A 231 -10.32 -38.10 -10.08
C ALA A 231 -11.06 -37.35 -11.21
N THR A 232 -11.93 -36.39 -10.90
CA THR A 232 -12.64 -35.58 -11.93
C THR A 232 -11.86 -34.34 -12.36
N ALA A 233 -10.77 -34.00 -11.69
CA ALA A 233 -9.80 -32.97 -12.13
C ALA A 233 -8.56 -33.59 -12.79
N ALA A 234 -8.77 -34.71 -13.50
CA ALA A 234 -7.73 -35.42 -14.24
C ALA A 234 -6.96 -34.45 -15.17
N LEU A 235 -5.68 -34.33 -14.88
CA LEU A 235 -4.66 -33.58 -15.60
C LEU A 235 -4.56 -34.07 -17.06
N PRO A 236 -4.71 -33.20 -18.09
CA PRO A 236 -4.00 -33.39 -19.34
C PRO A 236 -2.65 -32.70 -19.19
N GLY A 237 -1.60 -33.44 -18.83
CA GLY A 237 -0.26 -32.86 -18.78
C GLY A 237 0.74 -33.70 -18.01
N THR A 238 1.68 -34.29 -18.75
CA THR A 238 2.85 -35.03 -18.26
C THR A 238 3.55 -34.33 -17.09
N VAL A 239 3.49 -34.97 -15.92
CA VAL A 239 4.28 -34.60 -14.73
C VAL A 239 5.75 -34.91 -15.01
N ARG A 240 6.52 -33.91 -15.46
CA ARG A 240 7.99 -33.92 -15.28
C ARG A 240 8.29 -33.24 -13.95
N GLY A 241 8.36 -34.05 -12.90
CA GLY A 241 8.71 -33.58 -11.56
C GLY A 241 10.20 -33.37 -11.44
N ASP A 242 10.64 -32.12 -11.40
CA ASP A 242 11.86 -31.76 -10.69
C ASP A 242 11.49 -31.58 -9.22
N ILE A 243 11.76 -32.62 -8.43
CA ILE A 243 11.55 -32.64 -6.99
C ILE A 243 12.68 -31.84 -6.35
N THR A 244 12.51 -30.53 -6.19
CA THR A 244 13.33 -29.77 -5.24
C THR A 244 12.75 -29.99 -3.84
N ARG A 245 13.34 -30.93 -3.08
CA ARG A 245 13.15 -31.00 -1.63
C ARG A 245 13.79 -29.74 -1.01
N ARG A 246 13.02 -28.99 -0.23
CA ARG A 246 13.56 -28.11 0.81
C ARG A 246 13.38 -28.79 2.15
#